data_AF-A0A0D3CPM4-F1
#
_entry.id   AF-A0A0D3CPM4-F1
#
_cell.length_a   1.000
_cell.length_b   1.000
_cell.length_c   1.000
_cell.angle_alpha   90.00
_cell.angle_beta   90.00
_cell.angle_gamma   90.00
#
_symmetry.space_group_name_H-M   'P 1'
#
loop_
_entity.id
_entity.type
_entity.pdbx_description
1 polymer ?
#
loop_
_entity_poly.entity_id
_entity_poly.type
_entity_poly.pdbx_seq_one_letter_code
_entity_poly.pdbx_strand_id
1 'polypeptide(L)'
;MRALAAARPLFSDLPSRLRSWLPPSSSSFKTFSASSSSPPSDSDLRNQSRGGLPRFFSDDLPSRKGGMVRVQGSEFWHMAKVLRLKAEDRVELFNGKGGLVEGCIQNIDKTGVDFVAQEDQKVILPQGIQWQVFAAFGTLKGGRADWLIEKCTELGASSVTPLLTERSSIISDNRVDRLERVSFAAAKQCQRLHQMVVSPAVKFNTLLDHISKSKLCLVATAEATPLLNAVQSSAKESSGLLIVGPEGDFTKKEVEMMLEAGGTAVGLGPHRLRVETATIALLATLVMWSDSQETD
;
A
#
# COMPACT_ATOMS: atom_id res chain seq x y z
N MET A 1 21.38 44.82 38.86
CA MET A 1 20.45 44.54 39.99
C MET A 1 19.12 44.07 39.42
N ARG A 2 18.70 42.83 39.78
CA ARG A 2 17.36 42.18 39.61
C ARG A 2 16.74 42.17 38.19
N ALA A 3 16.74 41.08 37.40
CA ALA A 3 16.21 39.72 37.55
C ALA A 3 14.67 39.57 37.51
N LEU A 4 14.20 38.97 36.39
CA LEU A 4 13.12 37.97 36.18
C LEU A 4 11.75 38.16 36.85
N ALA A 5 10.67 38.01 36.05
CA ALA A 5 9.72 36.91 36.22
C ALA A 5 8.77 36.78 35.02
N ALA A 6 8.81 35.60 34.39
CA ALA A 6 7.84 35.11 33.41
C ALA A 6 6.55 34.66 34.11
N ALA A 7 5.42 34.80 33.41
CA ALA A 7 4.09 34.42 33.87
C ALA A 7 3.93 32.90 34.02
N ARG A 8 3.26 32.51 35.11
CA ARG A 8 2.90 31.12 35.49
C ARG A 8 1.77 30.58 34.60
N PRO A 9 1.77 29.28 34.23
CA PRO A 9 0.56 28.63 33.75
C PRO A 9 -0.28 28.07 34.91
N LEU A 10 -1.58 28.35 34.86
CA LEU A 10 -2.63 27.78 35.69
C LEU A 10 -2.88 26.31 35.28
N PHE A 11 -2.25 25.39 36.00
CA PHE A 11 -2.68 23.99 36.09
C PHE A 11 -2.49 23.55 37.54
N SER A 12 -3.39 23.99 38.40
CA SER A 12 -3.60 23.44 39.74
C SER A 12 -5.05 23.02 39.80
N ASP A 13 -5.32 21.77 39.42
CA ASP A 13 -6.42 20.93 39.92
C ASP A 13 -6.52 19.65 39.09
N LEU A 14 -5.72 18.64 39.46
CA LEU A 14 -5.91 17.26 39.01
C LEU A 14 -5.77 16.32 40.24
N PRO A 15 -6.71 15.37 40.46
CA PRO A 15 -6.73 14.51 41.63
C PRO A 15 -5.57 13.49 41.68
N SER A 16 -5.18 13.15 42.91
CA SER A 16 -3.96 12.45 43.36
C SER A 16 -3.83 10.95 43.03
N ARG A 17 -4.37 10.45 41.91
CA ARG A 17 -4.29 9.02 41.52
C ARG A 17 -3.60 8.72 40.18
N LEU A 18 -2.74 9.61 39.67
CA LEU A 18 -1.97 9.42 38.43
C LEU A 18 -0.45 9.60 38.64
N ARG A 19 0.11 9.01 39.70
CA ARG A 19 1.54 9.16 40.05
C ARG A 19 2.27 7.82 40.15
N SER A 20 2.07 6.91 39.19
CA SER A 20 2.75 5.60 39.15
C SER A 20 3.37 5.21 37.79
N TRP A 21 3.50 6.15 36.85
CA TRP A 21 4.17 5.89 35.56
C TRP A 21 5.20 6.97 35.24
N LEU A 22 6.34 6.93 35.93
CA LEU A 22 7.59 7.55 35.49
C LEU A 22 8.74 6.58 35.81
N PRO A 23 9.56 6.16 34.84
CA PRO A 23 10.72 5.31 35.12
C PRO A 23 11.84 6.12 35.78
N PRO A 24 12.73 5.49 36.59
CA PRO A 24 13.83 6.20 37.22
C PRO A 24 14.93 6.56 36.20
N SER A 25 15.43 7.77 36.32
CA SER A 25 16.59 8.30 35.61
C SER A 25 17.90 7.71 36.16
N SER A 26 18.60 6.87 35.37
CA SER A 26 20.07 6.86 35.29
C SER A 26 20.58 5.68 34.44
N SER A 27 21.15 5.97 33.28
CA SER A 27 22.23 5.15 32.72
C SER A 27 23.13 6.00 31.82
N SER A 28 24.42 5.88 32.08
CA SER A 28 25.52 6.61 31.45
C SER A 28 25.68 6.20 29.99
N PHE A 29 25.63 7.16 29.05
CA PHE A 29 26.00 6.93 27.66
C PHE A 29 27.53 6.92 27.55
N LYS A 30 28.09 5.74 27.27
CA LYS A 30 29.48 5.61 26.79
C LYS A 30 29.55 6.15 25.36
N THR A 31 30.35 7.20 25.16
CA THR A 31 30.79 7.69 23.85
C THR A 31 31.61 6.61 23.13
N PHE A 32 31.11 6.15 21.98
CA PHE A 32 31.91 5.39 21.01
C PHE A 32 32.65 6.36 20.10
N SER A 33 33.97 6.23 20.02
CA SER A 33 34.81 6.92 19.04
C SER A 33 34.56 6.34 17.65
N ALA A 34 34.21 7.19 16.68
CA ALA A 34 34.10 6.81 15.28
C ALA A 34 35.50 6.58 14.67
N SER A 35 35.68 5.40 14.07
CA SER A 35 36.81 5.09 13.21
C SER A 35 36.67 5.81 11.86
N SER A 36 37.80 6.29 11.35
CA SER A 36 37.95 7.01 10.09
C SER A 36 37.53 6.15 8.89
N SER A 37 36.48 6.55 8.19
CA SER A 37 36.21 6.18 6.80
C SER A 37 36.21 7.44 5.95
N SER A 38 36.78 7.35 4.76
CA SER A 38 36.88 8.45 3.79
C SER A 38 35.51 9.06 3.49
N PRO A 39 35.42 10.38 3.22
CA PRO A 39 34.14 11.00 2.92
C PRO A 39 33.54 10.41 1.62
N PRO A 40 32.24 10.09 1.60
CA PRO A 40 31.56 9.58 0.42
C PRO A 40 31.55 10.64 -0.71
N SER A 41 31.49 10.17 -1.95
CA SER A 41 31.51 11.04 -3.13
C SER A 41 30.23 11.90 -3.23
N ASP A 42 30.29 13.04 -3.92
CA ASP A 42 29.13 13.96 -4.08
C ASP A 42 27.93 13.30 -4.79
N SER A 43 28.16 12.20 -5.54
CA SER A 43 27.12 11.34 -6.10
C SER A 43 26.44 10.44 -5.06
N ASP A 44 27.19 9.96 -4.05
CA ASP A 44 26.63 9.12 -2.98
C ASP A 44 25.73 9.94 -2.04
N LEU A 45 26.02 11.24 -1.88
CA LEU A 45 25.29 12.14 -0.99
C LEU A 45 23.93 12.58 -1.57
N ARG A 46 23.78 12.63 -2.90
CA ARG A 46 22.50 13.00 -3.54
C ARG A 46 21.42 11.91 -3.43
N ASN A 47 21.83 10.68 -3.15
CA ASN A 47 20.94 9.51 -3.12
C ASN A 47 20.38 9.20 -1.72
N GLN A 48 20.91 9.82 -0.66
CA GLN A 48 20.67 9.38 0.72
C GLN A 48 19.41 9.95 1.38
N SER A 49 18.68 10.85 0.73
CA SER A 49 17.58 11.54 1.42
C SER A 49 16.27 10.73 1.52
N ARG A 50 16.13 9.56 0.87
CA ARG A 50 14.92 8.69 0.94
C ARG A 50 15.16 7.18 0.77
N GLY A 51 16.30 6.67 1.24
CA GLY A 51 16.48 5.23 1.54
C GLY A 51 16.51 4.23 0.37
N GLY A 52 16.66 4.66 -0.89
CA GLY A 52 16.78 3.78 -2.05
C GLY A 52 17.00 4.55 -3.36
N LEU A 53 17.37 3.85 -4.43
CA LEU A 53 17.53 4.46 -5.76
C LEU A 53 16.17 4.95 -6.31
N PRO A 54 16.15 6.05 -7.09
CA PRO A 54 14.94 6.46 -7.81
C PRO A 54 14.48 5.35 -8.75
N ARG A 55 13.20 4.97 -8.65
CA ARG A 55 12.61 3.87 -9.43
C ARG A 55 11.61 4.39 -10.46
N PHE A 56 11.69 3.89 -11.70
CA PHE A 56 10.87 4.30 -12.83
C PHE A 56 10.27 3.11 -13.55
N PHE A 57 9.09 3.30 -14.13
CA PHE A 57 8.40 2.23 -14.83
C PHE A 57 8.96 2.03 -16.25
N SER A 58 9.13 0.79 -16.68
CA SER A 58 9.42 0.42 -18.07
C SER A 58 8.81 -0.94 -18.40
N ASP A 59 8.08 -1.02 -19.50
CA ASP A 59 7.54 -2.31 -20.00
C ASP A 59 8.65 -3.25 -20.48
N ASP A 60 9.75 -2.69 -20.95
CA ASP A 60 10.94 -3.43 -21.40
C ASP A 60 12.06 -3.28 -20.36
N LEU A 61 12.53 -4.42 -19.84
CA LEU A 61 13.63 -4.48 -18.90
C LEU A 61 14.78 -5.29 -19.51
N PRO A 62 16.00 -4.73 -19.61
CA PRO A 62 17.15 -5.50 -20.05
C PRO A 62 17.39 -6.70 -19.12
N SER A 63 17.41 -7.92 -19.68
CA SER A 63 17.48 -9.15 -18.88
C SER A 63 18.87 -9.44 -18.31
N ARG A 64 19.93 -8.87 -18.90
CA ARG A 64 21.33 -9.11 -18.52
C ARG A 64 22.09 -7.81 -18.31
N LYS A 65 23.11 -7.87 -17.47
CA LYS A 65 24.08 -6.79 -17.28
C LYS A 65 24.64 -6.31 -18.63
N GLY A 66 24.72 -4.99 -18.78
CA GLY A 66 25.13 -4.31 -20.01
C GLY A 66 24.03 -4.16 -21.06
N GLY A 67 22.86 -4.78 -20.86
CA GLY A 67 21.68 -4.55 -21.68
C GLY A 67 21.23 -3.09 -21.60
N MET A 68 20.72 -2.56 -22.72
CA MET A 68 20.30 -1.18 -22.84
C MET A 68 18.80 -1.09 -23.13
N VAL A 69 18.14 -0.11 -22.51
CA VAL A 69 16.77 0.26 -22.86
C VAL A 69 16.66 1.77 -22.89
N ARG A 70 15.82 2.28 -23.78
CA ARG A 70 15.57 3.71 -23.89
C ARG A 70 14.24 4.07 -23.25
N VAL A 71 14.30 4.87 -22.20
CA VAL A 71 13.12 5.37 -21.48
C VAL A 71 12.62 6.65 -22.16
N GLN A 72 11.32 6.67 -22.47
CA GLN A 72 10.66 7.77 -23.19
C GLN A 72 9.38 8.23 -22.47
N GLY A 73 8.70 9.22 -23.05
CA GLY A 73 7.39 9.67 -22.57
C GLY A 73 7.41 10.30 -21.17
N SER A 74 6.43 9.92 -20.33
CA SER A 74 6.25 10.51 -19.00
C SER A 74 7.39 10.20 -18.04
N GLU A 75 7.96 8.99 -18.12
CA GLU A 75 9.07 8.59 -17.24
C GLU A 75 10.35 9.35 -17.60
N PHE A 76 10.63 9.53 -18.90
CA PHE A 76 11.70 10.43 -19.35
C PHE A 76 11.54 11.85 -18.79
N TRP A 77 10.34 12.43 -18.88
CA TRP A 77 10.11 13.79 -18.37
C TRP A 77 10.32 13.85 -16.85
N HIS A 78 9.85 12.84 -16.12
CA HIS A 78 10.06 12.74 -14.67
C HIS A 78 11.55 12.65 -14.31
N MET A 79 12.31 11.79 -15.00
CA MET A 79 13.76 11.64 -14.81
C MET A 79 14.52 12.93 -15.11
N ALA A 80 14.35 13.49 -16.32
CA ALA A 80 15.20 14.57 -16.82
C ALA A 80 14.75 15.97 -16.42
N LYS A 81 13.44 16.21 -16.20
CA LYS A 81 12.90 17.55 -15.92
C LYS A 81 12.53 17.76 -14.47
N VAL A 82 11.91 16.77 -13.84
CA VAL A 82 11.48 16.88 -12.43
C VAL A 82 12.65 16.58 -11.50
N LEU A 83 13.23 15.39 -11.63
CA LEU A 83 14.33 14.95 -10.77
C LEU A 83 15.69 15.45 -11.26
N ARG A 84 15.76 15.90 -12.52
CA ARG A 84 16.96 16.51 -13.14
C ARG A 84 18.17 15.59 -13.07
N LEU A 85 17.92 14.29 -13.25
CA LEU A 85 18.97 13.27 -13.30
C LEU A 85 19.91 13.53 -14.48
N LYS A 86 21.16 13.08 -14.35
CA LYS A 86 22.26 13.26 -15.29
C LYS A 86 22.84 11.92 -15.70
N ALA A 87 23.72 11.94 -16.69
CA ALA A 87 24.56 10.77 -16.99
C ALA A 87 25.32 10.33 -15.72
N GLU A 88 25.53 9.02 -15.61
CA GLU A 88 26.09 8.29 -14.47
C GLU A 88 25.21 8.20 -13.22
N ASP A 89 24.06 8.91 -13.15
CA ASP A 89 23.13 8.72 -12.02
C ASP A 89 22.53 7.31 -12.05
N ARG A 90 22.51 6.66 -10.88
CA ARG A 90 21.93 5.32 -10.68
C ARG A 90 20.43 5.39 -10.48
N VAL A 91 19.71 4.47 -11.13
CA VAL A 91 18.26 4.34 -11.07
C VAL A 91 17.85 2.87 -11.15
N GLU A 92 16.61 2.60 -10.77
CA GLU A 92 15.98 1.30 -10.96
C GLU A 92 14.87 1.39 -12.00
N LEU A 93 14.76 0.37 -12.86
CA LEU A 93 13.60 0.17 -13.71
C LEU A 93 12.79 -1.03 -13.22
N PHE A 94 11.46 -0.89 -13.21
CA PHE A 94 10.53 -1.97 -12.87
C PHE A 94 9.40 -2.07 -13.88
N ASN A 95 8.83 -3.26 -14.05
CA ASN A 95 7.81 -3.53 -15.07
C ASN A 95 6.40 -3.77 -14.50
N GLY A 96 6.20 -3.54 -13.19
CA GLY A 96 4.91 -3.79 -12.54
C GLY A 96 4.52 -5.27 -12.40
N LYS A 97 5.40 -6.21 -12.78
CA LYS A 97 5.20 -7.66 -12.74
C LYS A 97 6.25 -8.36 -11.88
N GLY A 98 6.88 -7.64 -10.95
CA GLY A 98 7.95 -8.15 -10.10
C GLY A 98 9.36 -8.05 -10.69
N GLY A 99 9.48 -7.68 -11.97
CA GLY A 99 10.75 -7.42 -12.62
C GLY A 99 11.37 -6.12 -12.09
N LEU A 100 12.64 -6.20 -11.72
CA LEU A 100 13.43 -5.07 -11.22
C LEU A 100 14.85 -5.18 -11.78
N VAL A 101 15.38 -4.09 -12.32
CA VAL A 101 16.78 -4.01 -12.76
C VAL A 101 17.39 -2.70 -12.32
N GLU A 102 18.60 -2.78 -11.81
CA GLU A 102 19.39 -1.63 -11.42
C GLU A 102 20.38 -1.26 -12.53
N GLY A 103 20.59 0.04 -12.72
CA GLY A 103 21.52 0.52 -13.72
C GLY A 103 21.82 2.00 -13.59
N CYS A 104 22.50 2.54 -14.61
CA CYS A 104 22.81 3.96 -14.69
C CYS A 104 22.31 4.58 -15.99
N ILE A 105 22.14 5.89 -15.95
CA ILE A 105 21.87 6.68 -17.14
C ILE A 105 23.17 6.87 -17.91
N GLN A 106 23.25 6.37 -19.14
CA GLN A 106 24.41 6.58 -20.00
C GLN A 106 24.32 7.90 -20.77
N ASN A 107 23.13 8.23 -21.27
CA ASN A 107 22.93 9.43 -22.08
C ASN A 107 21.51 9.98 -21.92
N ILE A 108 21.38 11.30 -22.08
CA ILE A 108 20.10 12.01 -22.03
C ILE A 108 20.07 12.98 -23.21
N ASP A 109 19.04 12.87 -24.04
CA ASP A 109 18.78 13.85 -25.10
C ASP A 109 17.34 14.35 -25.07
N LYS A 110 16.90 15.01 -26.15
CA LYS A 110 15.58 15.63 -26.24
C LYS A 110 14.42 14.61 -26.31
N THR A 111 14.71 13.35 -26.62
CA THR A 111 13.73 12.32 -26.95
C THR A 111 13.68 11.18 -25.94
N GLY A 112 14.61 11.11 -24.98
CA GLY A 112 14.67 10.03 -24.01
C GLY A 112 15.96 9.98 -23.19
N VAL A 113 16.00 8.96 -22.32
CA VAL A 113 17.13 8.59 -21.46
C VAL A 113 17.58 7.17 -21.85
N ASP A 114 18.86 6.99 -22.12
CA ASP A 114 19.47 5.68 -22.33
C ASP A 114 19.89 5.10 -20.99
N PHE A 115 19.24 4.01 -20.60
CA PHE A 115 19.55 3.24 -19.40
C PHE A 115 20.43 2.05 -19.76
N VAL A 116 21.45 1.78 -18.94
CA VAL A 116 22.31 0.60 -19.05
C VAL A 116 22.23 -0.21 -17.76
N ALA A 117 21.87 -1.48 -17.88
CA ALA A 117 21.80 -2.39 -16.74
C ALA A 117 23.18 -2.63 -16.13
N GLN A 118 23.32 -2.45 -14.82
CA GLN A 118 24.55 -2.75 -14.08
C GLN A 118 24.54 -4.16 -13.49
N GLU A 119 23.36 -4.77 -13.38
CA GLU A 119 23.13 -6.13 -12.90
C GLU A 119 22.17 -6.88 -13.83
N ASP A 120 22.06 -8.20 -13.65
CA ASP A 120 21.00 -8.98 -14.29
C ASP A 120 19.64 -8.64 -13.69
N GLN A 121 18.58 -8.77 -14.49
CA GLN A 121 17.22 -8.52 -14.02
C GLN A 121 16.85 -9.47 -12.87
N LYS A 122 16.33 -8.91 -11.79
CA LYS A 122 15.73 -9.64 -10.67
C LYS A 122 14.24 -9.84 -10.94
N VAL A 123 13.71 -11.01 -10.61
CA VAL A 123 12.27 -11.28 -10.59
C VAL A 123 11.88 -11.58 -9.14
N ILE A 124 11.22 -10.62 -8.52
CA ILE A 124 10.76 -10.70 -7.14
C ILE A 124 9.31 -11.15 -7.17
N LEU A 125 8.97 -12.20 -6.43
CA LEU A 125 7.59 -12.68 -6.32
C LEU A 125 6.81 -11.90 -5.25
N PRO A 126 5.48 -11.80 -5.34
CA PRO A 126 4.66 -11.29 -4.25
C PRO A 126 4.86 -12.14 -2.98
N GLN A 127 4.94 -11.49 -1.83
CA GLN A 127 5.05 -12.12 -0.51
C GLN A 127 3.71 -12.02 0.23
N GLY A 128 3.49 -12.90 1.21
CA GLY A 128 2.27 -12.95 2.00
C GLY A 128 1.00 -13.33 1.22
N ILE A 129 -0.12 -13.25 1.93
CA ILE A 129 -1.45 -13.54 1.40
C ILE A 129 -1.84 -12.51 0.34
N GLN A 130 -2.20 -12.98 -0.86
CA GLN A 130 -2.65 -12.11 -1.94
C GLN A 130 -4.13 -11.71 -1.75
N TRP A 131 -4.35 -10.58 -1.08
CA TRP A 131 -5.69 -10.07 -0.77
C TRP A 131 -6.40 -9.43 -1.97
N GLN A 132 -7.52 -10.02 -2.38
CA GLN A 132 -8.42 -9.49 -3.41
C GLN A 132 -9.58 -8.76 -2.74
N VAL A 133 -9.74 -7.48 -3.05
CA VAL A 133 -10.74 -6.61 -2.43
C VAL A 133 -11.96 -6.49 -3.34
N PHE A 134 -13.12 -6.88 -2.84
CA PHE A 134 -14.43 -6.63 -3.44
C PHE A 134 -15.13 -5.58 -2.60
N ALA A 135 -15.27 -4.36 -3.13
CA ALA A 135 -15.84 -3.26 -2.36
C ALA A 135 -16.93 -2.54 -3.16
N ALA A 136 -18.07 -2.28 -2.52
CA ALA A 136 -19.19 -1.60 -3.14
C ALA A 136 -19.03 -0.07 -3.07
N PHE A 137 -18.03 0.45 -3.77
CA PHE A 137 -17.68 1.88 -3.78
C PHE A 137 -18.23 2.65 -5.00
N GLY A 138 -19.08 2.03 -5.83
CA GLY A 138 -19.69 2.60 -7.04
C GLY A 138 -20.25 4.01 -6.85
N THR A 139 -20.98 4.21 -5.75
CA THR A 139 -21.69 5.45 -5.43
C THR A 139 -20.88 6.51 -4.68
N LEU A 140 -19.63 6.21 -4.30
CA LEU A 140 -18.81 7.15 -3.52
C LEU A 140 -18.50 8.42 -4.33
N LYS A 141 -18.72 9.58 -3.70
CA LYS A 141 -18.48 10.92 -4.29
C LYS A 141 -17.24 11.58 -3.70
N GLY A 142 -16.77 12.65 -4.34
CA GLY A 142 -15.73 13.53 -3.79
C GLY A 142 -14.34 12.89 -3.71
N GLY A 143 -13.95 12.07 -4.69
CA GLY A 143 -12.62 11.44 -4.73
C GLY A 143 -12.40 10.29 -3.75
N ARG A 144 -13.42 9.91 -2.96
CA ARG A 144 -13.32 8.80 -1.99
C ARG A 144 -13.01 7.44 -2.63
N ALA A 145 -13.50 7.21 -3.85
CA ALA A 145 -13.14 6.01 -4.62
C ALA A 145 -11.66 6.02 -5.04
N ASP A 146 -11.14 7.17 -5.48
CA ASP A 146 -9.72 7.32 -5.81
C ASP A 146 -8.85 7.08 -4.57
N TRP A 147 -9.26 7.64 -3.42
CA TRP A 147 -8.57 7.42 -2.14
C TRP A 147 -8.57 5.96 -1.71
N LEU A 148 -9.69 5.24 -1.88
CA LEU A 148 -9.77 3.80 -1.64
C LEU A 148 -8.76 3.05 -2.50
N ILE A 149 -8.72 3.33 -3.81
CA ILE A 149 -7.78 2.67 -4.74
C ILE A 149 -6.33 2.98 -4.38
N GLU A 150 -6.01 4.24 -4.13
CA GLU A 150 -4.67 4.68 -3.70
C GLU A 150 -4.22 3.89 -2.46
N LYS A 151 -5.06 3.80 -1.43
CA LYS A 151 -4.71 3.11 -0.18
C LYS A 151 -4.70 1.59 -0.31
N CYS A 152 -5.56 1.00 -1.13
CA CYS A 152 -5.46 -0.42 -1.46
C CYS A 152 -4.15 -0.75 -2.18
N THR A 153 -3.70 0.12 -3.09
CA THR A 153 -2.42 -0.06 -3.77
C THR A 153 -1.25 0.05 -2.79
N GLU A 154 -1.23 1.09 -1.95
CA GLU A 154 -0.19 1.31 -0.93
C GLU A 154 -0.10 0.16 0.07
N LEU A 155 -1.24 -0.37 0.52
CA LEU A 155 -1.32 -1.46 1.49
C LEU A 155 -1.11 -2.86 0.88
N GLY A 156 -0.84 -2.97 -0.42
CA GLY A 156 -0.47 -4.26 -1.01
C GLY A 156 -1.61 -5.15 -1.48
N ALA A 157 -2.85 -4.65 -1.64
CA ALA A 157 -3.94 -5.46 -2.22
C ALA A 157 -3.54 -5.98 -3.61
N SER A 158 -3.80 -7.25 -3.91
CA SER A 158 -3.48 -7.86 -5.21
C SER A 158 -4.43 -7.36 -6.30
N SER A 159 -5.70 -7.17 -5.95
CA SER A 159 -6.70 -6.57 -6.83
C SER A 159 -7.77 -5.81 -6.05
N VAL A 160 -8.41 -4.86 -6.75
CA VAL A 160 -9.67 -4.24 -6.31
C VAL A 160 -10.70 -4.41 -7.40
N THR A 161 -11.85 -4.97 -7.03
CA THR A 161 -13.00 -5.19 -7.88
C THR A 161 -14.18 -4.38 -7.33
N PRO A 162 -14.74 -3.44 -8.09
CA PRO A 162 -15.97 -2.77 -7.69
C PRO A 162 -17.13 -3.75 -7.63
N LEU A 163 -17.85 -3.77 -6.51
CA LEU A 163 -19.00 -4.64 -6.30
C LEU A 163 -20.31 -3.89 -6.53
N LEU A 164 -21.18 -4.47 -7.37
CA LEU A 164 -22.55 -4.00 -7.58
C LEU A 164 -23.49 -4.80 -6.68
N THR A 165 -24.11 -4.11 -5.73
CA THR A 165 -25.05 -4.67 -4.73
C THR A 165 -26.44 -4.08 -4.93
N GLU A 166 -27.43 -4.59 -4.18
CA GLU A 166 -28.79 -4.05 -4.21
C GLU A 166 -28.82 -2.54 -3.88
N ARG A 167 -28.01 -2.12 -2.90
CA ARG A 167 -27.94 -0.72 -2.42
C ARG A 167 -26.84 0.11 -3.08
N SER A 168 -26.12 -0.46 -4.07
CA SER A 168 -25.08 0.21 -4.85
C SER A 168 -24.97 -0.46 -6.22
N SER A 169 -25.93 -0.16 -7.09
CA SER A 169 -26.15 -0.88 -8.34
C SER A 169 -25.41 -0.29 -9.55
N ILE A 170 -24.73 0.85 -9.39
CA ILE A 170 -24.11 1.60 -10.49
C ILE A 170 -22.65 1.90 -10.17
N ILE A 171 -21.78 1.63 -11.13
CA ILE A 171 -20.49 2.29 -11.28
C ILE A 171 -20.49 3.02 -12.62
N SER A 172 -19.94 4.22 -12.69
CA SER A 172 -19.82 4.93 -13.97
C SER A 172 -18.76 4.27 -14.86
N ASP A 173 -19.08 4.03 -16.13
CA ASP A 173 -18.20 3.31 -17.09
C ASP A 173 -16.82 3.96 -17.25
N ASN A 174 -16.74 5.30 -17.25
CA ASN A 174 -15.48 6.04 -17.39
C ASN A 174 -14.54 5.98 -16.17
N ARG A 175 -14.85 5.13 -15.18
CA ARG A 175 -14.11 5.12 -13.92
C ARG A 175 -12.92 4.17 -13.91
N VAL A 176 -12.93 3.09 -14.70
CA VAL A 176 -11.85 2.08 -14.66
C VAL A 176 -10.50 2.70 -15.03
N ASP A 177 -10.39 3.37 -16.18
CA ASP A 177 -9.15 4.04 -16.59
C ASP A 177 -8.65 5.08 -15.57
N ARG A 178 -9.58 5.76 -14.88
CA ARG A 178 -9.22 6.74 -13.83
C ARG A 178 -8.62 6.02 -12.64
N LEU A 179 -9.24 4.94 -12.17
CA LEU A 179 -8.78 4.15 -11.03
C LEU A 179 -7.45 3.45 -11.35
N GLU A 180 -7.26 2.97 -12.58
CA GLU A 180 -5.98 2.42 -13.03
C GLU A 180 -4.86 3.46 -12.97
N ARG A 181 -5.10 4.70 -13.43
CA ARG A 181 -4.13 5.80 -13.32
C ARG A 181 -3.80 6.13 -11.86
N VAL A 182 -4.80 6.13 -10.98
CA VAL A 182 -4.60 6.34 -9.53
C VAL A 182 -3.76 5.20 -8.95
N SER A 183 -4.09 3.94 -9.26
CA SER A 183 -3.31 2.77 -8.84
C SER A 183 -1.87 2.84 -9.33
N PHE A 184 -1.64 3.19 -10.60
CA PHE A 184 -0.31 3.31 -11.17
C PHE A 184 0.51 4.41 -10.48
N ALA A 185 -0.09 5.57 -10.23
CA ALA A 185 0.58 6.66 -9.51
C ALA A 185 0.95 6.27 -8.08
N ALA A 186 0.03 5.61 -7.37
CA ALA A 186 0.25 5.10 -6.02
C ALA A 186 1.36 4.05 -5.99
N ALA A 187 1.34 3.07 -6.90
CA ALA A 187 2.35 2.02 -7.01
C ALA A 187 3.77 2.59 -7.18
N LYS A 188 3.93 3.64 -7.99
CA LYS A 188 5.21 4.34 -8.13
C LYS A 188 5.63 5.04 -6.84
N GLN A 189 4.70 5.71 -6.16
CA GLN A 189 4.98 6.47 -4.94
C GLN A 189 5.38 5.55 -3.78
N CYS A 190 4.68 4.43 -3.60
CA CYS A 190 4.99 3.45 -2.56
C CYS A 190 6.06 2.42 -2.97
N GLN A 191 6.67 2.61 -4.15
CA GLN A 191 7.72 1.73 -4.70
C GLN A 191 7.29 0.26 -4.81
N ARG A 192 6.04 0.00 -5.17
CA ARG A 192 5.52 -1.37 -5.31
C ARG A 192 5.96 -1.98 -6.65
N LEU A 193 6.48 -3.20 -6.61
CA LEU A 193 6.98 -3.91 -7.81
C LEU A 193 5.89 -4.61 -8.63
N HIS A 194 4.76 -4.94 -8.00
CA HIS A 194 3.61 -5.58 -8.62
C HIS A 194 2.46 -4.58 -8.67
N GLN A 195 1.97 -4.25 -9.86
CA GLN A 195 0.79 -3.40 -9.97
C GLN A 195 -0.44 -4.11 -9.39
N MET A 196 -1.26 -3.37 -8.65
CA MET A 196 -2.58 -3.85 -8.24
C MET A 196 -3.50 -3.87 -9.45
N VAL A 197 -4.19 -4.99 -9.65
CA VAL A 197 -5.19 -5.13 -10.72
C VAL A 197 -6.47 -4.39 -10.32
N VAL A 198 -6.96 -3.50 -11.18
CA VAL A 198 -8.28 -2.89 -11.03
C VAL A 198 -9.24 -3.63 -11.97
N SER A 199 -10.07 -4.50 -11.41
CA SER A 199 -10.97 -5.34 -12.20
C SER A 199 -12.23 -4.57 -12.63
N PRO A 200 -12.90 -4.99 -13.73
CA PRO A 200 -14.24 -4.53 -14.05
C PRO A 200 -15.23 -4.80 -12.91
N ALA A 201 -16.30 -4.02 -12.84
CA ALA A 201 -17.29 -4.21 -11.79
C ALA A 201 -18.04 -5.55 -11.94
N VAL A 202 -18.30 -6.21 -10.81
CA VAL A 202 -19.00 -7.49 -10.75
C VAL A 202 -20.33 -7.37 -10.04
N LYS A 203 -21.31 -8.17 -10.48
CA LYS A 203 -22.61 -8.29 -9.80
C LYS A 203 -22.48 -9.19 -8.59
N PHE A 204 -23.35 -8.97 -7.61
CA PHE A 204 -23.44 -9.77 -6.39
C PHE A 204 -23.48 -11.29 -6.64
N ASN A 205 -24.26 -11.78 -7.61
CA ASN A 205 -24.33 -13.23 -7.87
C ASN A 205 -22.98 -13.80 -8.35
N THR A 206 -22.22 -13.06 -9.15
CA THR A 206 -20.88 -13.47 -9.59
C THR A 206 -19.90 -13.47 -8.43
N LEU A 207 -20.05 -12.56 -7.46
CA LEU A 207 -19.25 -12.58 -6.23
C LEU A 207 -19.41 -13.91 -5.48
N LEU A 208 -20.62 -14.49 -5.41
CA LEU A 208 -20.84 -15.77 -4.72
C LEU A 208 -19.97 -16.90 -5.29
N ASP A 209 -19.76 -16.93 -6.61
CA ASP A 209 -18.88 -17.91 -7.27
C ASP A 209 -17.40 -17.72 -6.89
N HIS A 210 -16.98 -16.50 -6.57
CA HIS A 210 -15.64 -16.23 -6.05
C HIS A 210 -15.52 -16.69 -4.60
N ILE A 211 -16.53 -16.42 -3.78
CA ILE A 211 -16.57 -16.83 -2.36
C ILE A 211 -16.46 -18.36 -2.26
N SER A 212 -17.28 -19.10 -3.03
CA SER A 212 -17.33 -20.56 -2.96
C SER A 212 -16.04 -21.28 -3.38
N LYS A 213 -15.15 -20.57 -4.09
CA LYS A 213 -13.84 -21.08 -4.54
C LYS A 213 -12.70 -20.64 -3.63
N SER A 214 -12.94 -19.68 -2.74
CA SER A 214 -11.94 -19.19 -1.82
C SER A 214 -11.94 -20.01 -0.53
N LYS A 215 -10.75 -20.31 -0.02
CA LYS A 215 -10.59 -20.91 1.31
C LYS A 215 -10.61 -19.88 2.43
N LEU A 216 -10.34 -18.61 2.09
CA LEU A 216 -10.34 -17.49 3.02
C LEU A 216 -11.15 -16.34 2.42
N CYS A 217 -12.31 -16.07 3.00
CA CYS A 217 -13.21 -15.01 2.58
C CYS A 217 -13.78 -14.29 3.79
N LEU A 218 -13.47 -13.00 3.93
CA LEU A 218 -13.88 -12.18 5.06
C LEU A 218 -14.89 -11.15 4.59
N VAL A 219 -16.08 -11.18 5.17
CA VAL A 219 -17.19 -10.27 4.87
C VAL A 219 -17.30 -9.26 6.00
N ALA A 220 -16.99 -8.00 5.73
CA ALA A 220 -17.13 -6.95 6.72
C ALA A 220 -18.61 -6.67 6.99
N THR A 221 -19.08 -6.99 8.19
CA THR A 221 -20.46 -6.75 8.63
C THR A 221 -20.46 -6.11 10.01
N ALA A 222 -21.48 -5.30 10.30
CA ALA A 222 -21.69 -4.80 11.66
C ALA A 222 -21.95 -5.97 12.63
N GLU A 223 -21.54 -5.80 13.89
CA GLU A 223 -21.87 -6.71 15.02
C GLU A 223 -21.37 -8.15 14.89
N ALA A 224 -20.49 -8.44 13.92
CA ALA A 224 -19.87 -9.75 13.78
C ALA A 224 -18.65 -9.94 14.69
N THR A 225 -18.15 -11.18 14.73
CA THR A 225 -16.94 -11.57 15.44
C THR A 225 -15.78 -10.63 15.11
N PRO A 226 -15.04 -10.11 16.11
CA PRO A 226 -13.89 -9.24 15.87
C PRO A 226 -12.90 -9.88 14.88
N LEU A 227 -12.42 -9.09 13.92
CA LEU A 227 -11.55 -9.53 12.83
C LEU A 227 -10.41 -10.44 13.29
N LEU A 228 -9.62 -10.03 14.29
CA LEU A 228 -8.45 -10.78 14.73
C LEU A 228 -8.80 -12.16 15.29
N ASN A 229 -9.98 -12.33 15.89
CA ASN A 229 -10.42 -13.62 16.40
C ASN A 229 -10.82 -14.57 15.25
N ALA A 230 -11.37 -14.03 14.16
CA ALA A 230 -11.77 -14.81 13.00
C ALA A 230 -10.58 -15.30 12.16
N VAL A 231 -9.46 -14.57 12.17
CA VAL A 231 -8.31 -14.81 11.28
C VAL A 231 -7.28 -15.77 11.92
N GLN A 232 -7.21 -15.84 13.24
CA GLN A 232 -6.32 -16.76 13.98
C GLN A 232 -6.47 -18.25 13.60
N SER A 233 -7.59 -18.64 12.99
CA SER A 233 -7.84 -20.01 12.53
C SER A 233 -7.38 -20.29 11.10
N SER A 234 -6.92 -19.29 10.33
CA SER A 234 -6.74 -19.35 8.87
C SER A 234 -5.28 -19.34 8.38
N ALA A 235 -4.33 -19.79 9.20
CA ALA A 235 -2.90 -19.48 9.07
C ALA A 235 -2.11 -20.03 7.85
N LYS A 236 -2.74 -20.51 6.76
CA LYS A 236 -1.99 -21.17 5.65
C LYS A 236 -2.51 -20.91 4.23
N GLU A 237 -3.20 -19.80 3.99
CA GLU A 237 -3.71 -19.51 2.64
C GLU A 237 -2.80 -18.56 1.87
N SER A 238 -2.59 -18.83 0.57
CA SER A 238 -1.80 -17.96 -0.32
C SER A 238 -2.60 -16.78 -0.88
N SER A 239 -3.93 -16.81 -0.72
CA SER A 239 -4.83 -15.76 -1.20
C SER A 239 -6.09 -15.67 -0.33
N GLY A 240 -6.71 -14.50 -0.30
CA GLY A 240 -7.94 -14.28 0.44
C GLY A 240 -8.82 -13.20 -0.18
N LEU A 241 -10.11 -13.28 0.09
CA LEU A 241 -11.11 -12.32 -0.37
C LEU A 241 -11.53 -11.41 0.78
N LEU A 242 -11.60 -10.10 0.51
CA LEU A 242 -12.11 -9.09 1.42
C LEU A 242 -13.34 -8.46 0.81
N ILE A 243 -14.49 -8.57 1.49
CA ILE A 243 -15.77 -8.08 0.97
C ILE A 243 -16.27 -6.95 1.84
N VAL A 244 -16.48 -5.77 1.23
CA VAL A 244 -16.95 -4.56 1.91
C VAL A 244 -18.20 -4.01 1.22
N GLY A 245 -19.25 -3.85 2.01
CA GLY A 245 -20.56 -3.39 1.54
C GLY A 245 -20.63 -1.89 1.24
N PRO A 246 -21.78 -1.43 0.71
CA PRO A 246 -21.99 -0.03 0.35
C PRO A 246 -22.29 0.84 1.57
N GLU A 247 -22.49 2.15 1.35
CA GLU A 247 -22.88 3.10 2.42
C GLU A 247 -24.19 2.72 3.12
N GLY A 248 -25.06 1.97 2.45
CA GLY A 248 -26.30 1.42 2.99
C GLY A 248 -26.15 0.05 3.66
N ASP A 249 -24.93 -0.49 3.78
CA ASP A 249 -24.64 -1.88 4.18
C ASP A 249 -25.26 -2.93 3.23
N PHE A 250 -24.89 -4.20 3.38
CA PHE A 250 -25.54 -5.31 2.71
C PHE A 250 -26.98 -5.51 3.24
N THR A 251 -27.83 -6.11 2.43
CA THR A 251 -29.11 -6.63 2.93
C THR A 251 -28.87 -7.89 3.77
N LYS A 252 -29.81 -8.23 4.66
CA LYS A 252 -29.73 -9.49 5.43
C LYS A 252 -29.59 -10.70 4.51
N LYS A 253 -30.35 -10.70 3.41
CA LYS A 253 -30.31 -11.74 2.37
C LYS A 253 -28.95 -11.81 1.68
N GLU A 254 -28.34 -10.67 1.34
CA GLU A 254 -26.98 -10.64 0.78
C GLU A 254 -25.96 -11.23 1.76
N VAL A 255 -26.04 -10.88 3.05
CA VAL A 255 -25.16 -11.46 4.07
C VAL A 255 -25.35 -12.97 4.17
N GLU A 256 -26.59 -13.45 4.31
CA GLU A 256 -26.92 -14.89 4.38
C GLU A 256 -26.36 -15.66 3.19
N MET A 257 -26.57 -15.17 1.96
CA MET A 257 -26.05 -15.82 0.74
C MET A 257 -24.51 -15.87 0.71
N MET A 258 -23.82 -14.83 1.18
CA MET A 258 -22.36 -14.84 1.26
C MET A 258 -21.83 -15.83 2.30
N LEU A 259 -22.51 -15.96 3.44
CA LEU A 259 -22.15 -16.93 4.48
C LEU A 259 -22.41 -18.36 4.02
N GLU A 260 -23.54 -18.63 3.37
CA GLU A 260 -23.86 -19.93 2.76
C GLU A 260 -22.85 -20.31 1.68
N ALA A 261 -22.33 -19.34 0.93
CA ALA A 261 -21.27 -19.56 -0.06
C ALA A 261 -19.89 -19.83 0.56
N GLY A 262 -19.71 -19.73 1.88
CA GLY A 262 -18.45 -19.98 2.58
C GLY A 262 -17.71 -18.73 3.09
N GLY A 263 -18.36 -17.56 3.05
CA GLY A 263 -17.82 -16.34 3.64
C GLY A 263 -17.87 -16.36 5.17
N THR A 264 -16.90 -15.69 5.80
CA THR A 264 -16.84 -15.50 7.26
C THR A 264 -17.13 -14.05 7.59
N ALA A 265 -18.20 -13.78 8.32
CA ALA A 265 -18.52 -12.43 8.80
C ALA A 265 -17.51 -11.94 9.84
N VAL A 266 -17.04 -10.70 9.69
CA VAL A 266 -16.08 -10.07 10.61
C VAL A 266 -16.47 -8.63 10.95
N GLY A 267 -16.27 -8.27 12.21
CA GLY A 267 -16.47 -6.92 12.75
C GLY A 267 -15.16 -6.12 12.81
N LEU A 268 -15.25 -4.83 12.47
CA LEU A 268 -14.12 -3.88 12.44
C LEU A 268 -14.11 -2.91 13.62
N GLY A 269 -14.56 -3.38 14.78
CA GLY A 269 -14.68 -2.60 16.01
C GLY A 269 -16.08 -2.03 16.25
N PRO A 270 -16.24 -1.18 17.28
CA PRO A 270 -17.55 -0.76 17.78
C PRO A 270 -18.22 0.37 16.97
N HIS A 271 -17.51 0.95 16.00
CA HIS A 271 -17.99 2.11 15.26
C HIS A 271 -18.33 1.76 13.81
N ARG A 272 -19.33 2.48 13.28
CA ARG A 272 -19.71 2.38 11.88
C ARG A 272 -18.67 3.09 11.01
N LEU A 273 -17.88 2.30 10.30
CA LEU A 273 -16.87 2.81 9.36
C LEU A 273 -17.51 3.11 8.00
N ARG A 274 -16.96 4.09 7.29
CA ARG A 274 -17.30 4.33 5.88
C ARG A 274 -16.66 3.26 5.00
N VAL A 275 -17.18 3.06 3.79
CA VAL A 275 -16.71 2.02 2.84
C VAL A 275 -15.19 2.03 2.66
N GLU A 276 -14.62 3.19 2.36
CA GLU A 276 -13.17 3.37 2.19
C GLU A 276 -12.40 3.09 3.48
N THR A 277 -12.90 3.57 4.63
CA THR A 277 -12.24 3.37 5.92
C THR A 277 -12.29 1.89 6.35
N ALA A 278 -13.42 1.22 6.16
CA ALA A 278 -13.58 -0.21 6.44
C ALA A 278 -12.62 -1.05 5.57
N THR A 279 -12.55 -0.73 4.27
CA THR A 279 -11.65 -1.41 3.33
C THR A 279 -10.19 -1.27 3.75
N ILE A 280 -9.76 -0.04 4.04
CA ILE A 280 -8.39 0.27 4.45
C ILE A 280 -8.05 -0.39 5.79
N ALA A 281 -8.96 -0.30 6.78
CA ALA A 281 -8.74 -0.88 8.10
C ALA A 281 -8.61 -2.41 8.04
N LEU A 282 -9.52 -3.06 7.31
CA LEU A 282 -9.51 -4.52 7.10
C LEU A 282 -8.20 -4.96 6.42
N LEU A 283 -7.86 -4.33 5.30
CA LEU A 283 -6.64 -4.68 4.55
C LEU A 283 -5.37 -4.42 5.37
N ALA A 284 -5.23 -3.24 5.97
CA ALA A 284 -4.05 -2.89 6.76
C ALA A 284 -3.84 -3.86 7.92
N THR A 285 -4.91 -4.21 8.63
CA THR A 285 -4.83 -5.12 9.77
C THR A 285 -4.42 -6.52 9.33
N LEU A 286 -4.97 -7.02 8.22
CA LEU A 286 -4.66 -8.36 7.71
C LEU A 286 -3.26 -8.47 7.11
N VAL A 287 -2.77 -7.41 6.46
CA VAL A 287 -1.41 -7.35 5.95
C VAL A 287 -0.40 -7.36 7.10
N MET A 288 -0.60 -6.52 8.12
CA MET A 288 0.26 -6.52 9.31
C MET A 288 0.17 -7.82 10.10
N TRP A 289 -1.02 -8.42 10.20
CA TRP A 289 -1.19 -9.73 10.81
C TRP A 289 -0.45 -10.81 10.03
N SER A 290 -0.56 -10.84 8.69
CA SER A 290 0.16 -11.82 7.86
C SER A 290 1.68 -11.67 8.01
N ASP A 291 2.17 -10.42 8.02
CA ASP A 291 3.59 -10.11 8.20
C ASP A 291 4.12 -10.64 9.55
N SER A 292 3.34 -10.50 10.63
CA SER A 292 3.73 -11.03 11.94
C SER A 292 3.77 -12.56 12.01
N GLN A 293 3.11 -13.27 11.09
CA GLN A 293 3.14 -14.74 11.04
C GLN A 293 4.30 -15.28 10.21
N GLU A 294 4.93 -14.48 9.34
CA GLU A 294 6.09 -14.91 8.53
C GLU A 294 7.42 -14.81 9.31
N THR A 295 7.41 -14.21 10.50
CA THR A 295 8.62 -13.95 11.31
C THR A 295 8.98 -15.07 12.30
N ASP A 296 8.23 -16.18 12.30
CA ASP A 296 8.46 -17.39 13.14
C ASP A 296 8.92 -18.59 12.30
#